data_AF-A0A6J6AQ50-F1
#
_entry.id   AF-A0A6J6AQ50-F1
#
_cell.length_a   1.000
_cell.length_b   1.000
_cell.length_c   1.000
_cell.angle_alpha   90.00
_cell.angle_beta   90.00
_cell.angle_gamma   90.00
#
_symmetry.space_group_name_H-M   'P 1'
#
loop_
_entity.id
_entity.type
_entity.pdbx_description
1 polymer ?
#
loop_
_entity_poly.entity_id
_entity_poly.type
_entity_poly.pdbx_seq_one_letter_code
_entity_poly.pdbx_strand_id
1 'polypeptide(L)'
;MLYVKNLMFLDGAISRLAPDLDIFAEITQISMYFVQTHGEKLFAEVGFDPSAFEIDLTGVKDSIGLDRSVDRFTYRDLQERRELIKSRFEKRGVN
;
A
#
# COMPACT_ATOMS: atom_id res chain seq x y z
N MET A 1 -6.62 -6.87 20.41
CA MET A 1 -7.53 -6.77 19.24
C MET A 1 -7.80 -5.36 18.72
N LEU A 2 -7.44 -4.29 19.47
CA LEU A 2 -7.66 -2.92 19.01
C LEU A 2 -6.94 -2.60 17.68
N TYR A 3 -5.71 -3.10 17.52
CA TYR A 3 -4.91 -2.86 16.31
C TYR A 3 -5.59 -3.35 15.03
N VAL A 4 -6.05 -4.61 15.01
CA VAL A 4 -6.77 -5.20 13.86
C VAL A 4 -8.07 -4.45 13.59
N LYS A 5 -8.83 -4.12 14.64
CA LYS A 5 -10.07 -3.35 14.50
C LYS A 5 -9.81 -1.96 13.90
N ASN A 6 -8.77 -1.28 14.35
CA ASN A 6 -8.41 0.05 13.86
C ASN A 6 -7.97 0.00 12.40
N LEU A 7 -7.20 -1.03 12.00
CA LEU A 7 -6.82 -1.26 10.60
C LEU A 7 -8.03 -1.50 9.72
N MET A 8 -8.96 -2.35 10.14
CA MET A 8 -10.21 -2.60 9.39
C MET A 8 -11.08 -1.34 9.29
N PHE A 9 -11.13 -0.53 10.35
CA PHE A 9 -11.85 0.75 10.32
C PHE A 9 -11.22 1.72 9.32
N LEU A 10 -9.90 1.85 9.33
CA LEU A 10 -9.16 2.70 8.40
C LEU A 10 -9.40 2.28 6.95
N ASP A 11 -9.31 0.98 6.66
CA ASP A 11 -9.60 0.40 5.34
C ASP A 11 -11.01 0.76 4.87
N GLY A 12 -12.02 0.55 5.72
CA GLY A 12 -13.40 0.94 5.44
C GLY A 12 -13.63 2.45 5.31
N ALA A 13 -12.87 3.27 6.03
CA ALA A 13 -12.95 4.73 5.95
C ALA A 13 -12.34 5.25 4.64
N ILE A 14 -11.16 4.75 4.24
CA ILE A 14 -10.50 5.13 2.98
C ILE A 14 -11.38 4.73 1.79
N SER A 15 -11.89 3.51 1.80
CA SER A 15 -12.89 2.99 0.85
C SER A 15 -14.02 3.98 0.56
N ARG A 16 -14.56 4.61 1.61
CA ARG A 16 -15.76 5.45 1.49
C ARG A 16 -15.45 6.92 1.28
N LEU A 17 -14.41 7.44 1.93
CA LEU A 17 -14.12 8.87 2.02
C LEU A 17 -13.02 9.33 1.06
N ALA A 18 -12.12 8.43 0.67
CA ALA A 18 -11.00 8.73 -0.22
C ALA A 18 -10.79 7.60 -1.26
N PRO A 19 -11.81 7.22 -2.04
CA PRO A 19 -11.70 6.13 -3.00
C PRO A 19 -10.65 6.40 -4.10
N ASP A 20 -10.43 7.67 -4.44
CA ASP A 20 -9.51 8.06 -5.51
C ASP A 20 -8.08 8.35 -4.98
N LEU A 21 -7.82 8.02 -3.70
CA LEU A 21 -6.49 8.08 -3.08
C LEU A 21 -5.53 7.18 -3.86
N ASP A 22 -4.43 7.77 -4.32
CA ASP A 22 -3.35 7.04 -4.98
C ASP A 22 -2.48 6.34 -3.93
N ILE A 23 -2.50 5.01 -3.95
CA ILE A 23 -1.81 4.16 -2.98
C ILE A 23 -0.29 4.31 -3.13
N PHE A 24 0.23 4.46 -4.35
CA PHE A 24 1.67 4.59 -4.56
C PHE A 24 2.19 5.93 -4.05
N ALA A 25 1.44 6.99 -4.30
CA ALA A 25 1.77 8.31 -3.76
C ALA A 25 1.74 8.33 -2.23
N GLU A 26 0.73 7.70 -1.62
CA GLU A 26 0.59 7.65 -0.16
C GLU A 26 1.72 6.83 0.50
N ILE A 27 2.05 5.66 -0.04
CA ILE A 27 3.20 4.87 0.42
C ILE A 27 4.47 5.71 0.37
N THR A 28 4.67 6.43 -0.73
CA THR A 28 5.83 7.31 -0.92
C THR A 28 5.89 8.39 0.15
N GLN A 29 4.77 9.07 0.41
CA GLN A 29 4.69 10.14 1.42
C GLN A 29 4.93 9.61 2.84
N ILE A 30 4.29 8.51 3.23
CA ILE A 30 4.43 7.93 4.57
C ILE A 30 5.87 7.48 4.82
N SER A 31 6.48 6.79 3.85
CA SER A 31 7.87 6.35 3.96
C SER A 31 8.84 7.53 4.06
N MET A 32 8.64 8.59 3.29
CA MET A 32 9.44 9.82 3.39
C MET A 32 9.27 10.49 4.75
N TYR A 33 8.03 10.61 5.25
CA TYR A 33 7.76 11.16 6.57
C TYR A 33 8.46 10.35 7.68
N PHE A 34 8.43 9.02 7.57
CA PHE A 34 9.10 8.15 8.53
C PHE A 34 10.61 8.35 8.55
N VAL A 35 11.24 8.46 7.37
CA VAL A 35 12.67 8.78 7.25
C VAL A 35 12.99 10.17 7.79
N GLN A 36 12.18 11.19 7.49
CA GLN A 36 12.41 12.53 8.02
C GLN A 36 12.27 12.60 9.54
N THR A 37 11.31 11.87 10.11
CA THR A 37 10.96 11.98 11.54
C THR A 37 11.78 11.04 12.42
N HIS A 38 12.11 9.87 11.91
CA HIS A 38 12.74 8.77 12.67
C HIS A 38 14.05 8.28 12.08
N GLY A 39 14.46 8.83 10.93
CA GLY A 39 15.67 8.45 10.21
C GLY A 39 16.89 8.47 11.11
N GLU A 40 17.17 9.56 11.82
CA GLU A 40 18.39 9.68 12.66
C GLU A 40 18.57 8.49 13.63
N LYS A 41 17.48 8.02 14.26
CA LYS A 41 17.51 6.85 15.15
C LYS A 41 17.66 5.54 14.37
N LEU A 42 16.90 5.37 13.29
CA LEU A 42 17.02 4.19 12.42
C LEU A 42 18.44 4.05 11.85
N PHE A 43 19.05 5.15 11.40
CA PHE A 43 20.36 5.15 10.78
C PHE A 43 21.47 4.86 11.79
N ALA A 44 21.36 5.41 13.02
CA ALA A 44 22.30 5.12 14.09
C ALA A 44 22.27 3.64 14.52
N GLU A 45 21.10 3.00 14.49
CA GLU A 45 20.93 1.61 14.95
C GLU A 45 21.14 0.57 13.85
N VAL A 46 20.81 0.89 12.59
CA VAL A 46 20.81 -0.05 11.46
C VAL A 46 22.02 0.15 10.54
N GLY A 47 22.71 1.29 10.60
CA GLY A 47 23.89 1.60 9.78
C GLY A 47 23.55 1.90 8.31
N PHE A 48 22.32 2.33 8.03
CA PHE A 48 21.84 2.66 6.69
C PHE A 48 22.09 4.14 6.35
N ASP A 49 22.41 4.47 5.10
CA ASP A 49 22.66 5.85 4.66
C ASP A 49 21.33 6.56 4.29
N PRO A 50 20.98 7.68 4.96
CA PRO A 50 19.78 8.46 4.65
C PRO A 50 19.71 8.94 3.20
N SER A 51 20.85 9.29 2.62
CA SER A 51 20.93 9.84 1.27
C SER A 51 20.72 8.79 0.18
N ALA A 52 20.83 7.51 0.54
CA ALA A 52 20.60 6.38 -0.34
C ALA A 52 19.20 5.76 -0.19
N PHE A 53 18.32 6.34 0.65
CA PHE A 53 16.97 5.83 0.82
C PHE A 53 16.08 6.19 -0.37
N GLU A 54 15.86 5.21 -1.24
CA GLU A 54 14.87 5.29 -2.32
C GLU A 54 13.77 4.24 -2.10
N ILE A 55 12.53 4.63 -2.41
CA ILE A 55 11.39 3.74 -2.32
C ILE A 55 11.28 2.94 -3.60
N ASP A 56 11.45 1.63 -3.51
CA ASP A 56 11.26 0.72 -4.64
C ASP A 56 9.76 0.46 -4.89
N LEU A 57 9.14 1.32 -5.69
CA LEU A 57 7.77 1.12 -6.16
C LEU A 57 7.62 -0.10 -7.07
N THR A 58 8.69 -0.61 -7.68
CA THR A 58 8.63 -1.83 -8.51
C THR A 58 8.41 -3.04 -7.63
N GLY A 59 9.16 -3.17 -6.54
CA GLY A 59 8.95 -4.21 -5.53
C GLY A 59 7.56 -4.14 -4.91
N VAL A 60 7.04 -2.93 -4.66
CA VAL A 60 5.65 -2.75 -4.19
C VAL A 60 4.67 -3.30 -5.22
N LYS A 61 4.76 -2.93 -6.49
CA LYS A 61 3.88 -3.41 -7.57
C LYS A 61 3.91 -4.93 -7.70
N ASP A 62 5.10 -5.53 -7.70
CA ASP A 62 5.29 -6.98 -7.80
C ASP A 62 4.61 -7.69 -6.61
N SER A 63 4.71 -7.14 -5.39
CA SER A 63 4.13 -7.75 -4.18
C SER A 63 2.59 -7.85 -4.20
N ILE A 64 1.92 -6.95 -4.91
CA ILE A 64 0.46 -6.92 -5.07
C ILE A 64 0.01 -7.44 -6.44
N GLY A 65 0.93 -7.99 -7.23
CA GLY A 65 0.66 -8.59 -8.54
C GLY A 65 0.20 -7.59 -9.59
N LEU A 66 0.66 -6.34 -9.52
CA LEU A 66 0.44 -5.33 -10.54
C LEU A 66 1.51 -5.41 -11.63
N ASP A 67 1.13 -5.03 -12.84
CA ASP A 67 2.10 -4.83 -13.91
C ASP A 67 3.01 -3.63 -13.58
N ARG A 68 4.28 -3.73 -13.95
CA ARG A 68 5.28 -2.69 -13.67
C ARG A 68 4.98 -1.38 -14.41
N SER A 69 4.25 -1.44 -15.53
CA SER A 69 3.81 -0.27 -16.29
C SER A 69 2.68 0.52 -15.64
N VAL A 70 2.12 0.06 -14.51
CA VAL A 70 1.05 0.79 -13.81
C VAL A 70 1.67 1.94 -13.04
N ASP A 71 1.42 3.17 -13.48
CA ASP A 71 1.97 4.38 -12.86
C ASP A 71 1.11 4.95 -11.74
N ARG A 72 -0.19 4.63 -11.76
CA ARG A 72 -1.17 5.10 -10.78
C ARG A 72 -2.08 3.94 -10.37
N PHE A 73 -2.29 3.78 -9.07
CA PHE A 73 -3.18 2.76 -8.55
C PHE A 73 -3.96 3.30 -7.35
N THR A 74 -5.27 3.44 -7.52
CA THR A 74 -6.14 4.03 -6.51
C THR A 74 -6.77 2.97 -5.61
N TYR A 75 -7.31 3.42 -4.47
CA TYR A 75 -8.06 2.55 -3.59
C TYR A 75 -9.32 1.97 -4.25
N ARG A 76 -9.97 2.72 -5.14
CA ARG A 76 -11.08 2.23 -5.98
C ARG A 76 -10.65 1.07 -6.87
N ASP A 77 -9.51 1.20 -7.56
CA ASP A 77 -8.98 0.14 -8.44
C ASP A 77 -8.73 -1.16 -7.67
N LEU A 78 -8.26 -1.04 -6.42
CA LEU A 78 -8.07 -2.18 -5.52
C LEU A 78 -9.40 -2.89 -5.22
N GLN A 79 -10.48 -2.15 -4.97
CA GLN A 79 -11.80 -2.73 -4.71
C GLN A 79 -12.36 -3.46 -5.93
N GLU A 80 -12.32 -2.81 -7.09
CA GLU A 80 -12.80 -3.38 -8.34
C GLU A 80 -12.06 -4.68 -8.67
N ARG A 81 -10.75 -4.72 -8.42
CA ARG A 81 -9.94 -5.92 -8.60
C ARG A 81 -10.31 -7.02 -7.61
N ARG A 82 -10.58 -6.71 -6.34
CA ARG A 82 -11.03 -7.69 -5.34
C ARG A 82 -12.37 -8.30 -5.73
N GLU A 83 -13.33 -7.49 -6.16
CA GLU A 83 -14.64 -7.98 -6.63
C GLU A 83 -14.53 -8.82 -7.90
N LEU A 84 -13.67 -8.42 -8.84
CA LEU A 84 -13.39 -9.21 -10.04
C LEU A 84 -12.81 -10.58 -9.68
N ILE A 85 -11.82 -10.62 -8.77
CA ILE A 85 -11.20 -11.87 -8.31
C ILE A 85 -12.26 -12.75 -7.63
N LYS A 86 -13.04 -12.18 -6.70
CA LYS A 86 -14.13 -12.89 -6.02
C LYS A 86 -15.12 -13.50 -7.00
N SER A 87 -15.61 -12.72 -7.97
CA SER A 87 -16.54 -13.21 -8.99
C SER A 87 -15.96 -14.35 -9.83
N ARG A 88 -14.64 -14.36 -10.08
CA ARG A 88 -13.96 -15.44 -10.82
C ARG A 88 -13.85 -16.71 -9.97
N PHE A 89 -13.59 -16.60 -8.68
CA PHE A 89 -13.57 -17.74 -7.77
C PHE A 89 -14.96 -18.37 -7.64
N GLU A 90 -15.99 -17.56 -7.45
CA GLU A 90 -17.39 -17.99 -7.39
C GLU A 90 -17.79 -18.75 -8.67
N LYS A 91 -17.47 -18.22 -9.86
CA LYS A 91 -17.75 -18.87 -11.15
C LYS A 91 -17.01 -20.19 -11.35
N ARG A 92 -15.85 -20.38 -10.71
CA ARG A 92 -15.05 -21.61 -10.80
C ARG A 92 -15.47 -22.68 -9.78
N GLY A 93 -16.44 -22.39 -8.91
CA GLY A 93 -16.91 -23.32 -7.88
C GLY A 93 -15.86 -23.61 -6.80
N VAL A 94 -14.85 -22.76 -6.68
CA VAL A 94 -13.82 -22.84 -5.63
C VAL A 94 -14.24 -21.84 -4.54
N ASN A 95 -14.99 -22.31 -3.55
CA ASN A 95 -15.28 -21.60 -2.30
C ASN A 95 -14.41 -22.18 -1.18
#